data_AF-H2JFZ4-F1
#
_entry.id   AF-H2JFZ4-F1
#
_cell.length_a   1.000
_cell.length_b   1.000
_cell.length_c   1.000
_cell.angle_alpha   90.00
_cell.angle_beta   90.00
_cell.angle_gamma   90.00
#
_symmetry.space_group_name_H-M   'P 1'
#
loop_
_entity.id
_entity.type
_entity.pdbx_description
1 polymer ?
#
loop_
_entity_poly.entity_id
_entity_poly.type
_entity_poly.pdbx_seq_one_letter_code
_entity_poly.pdbx_strand_id
1 'polypeptide(L)' 'MSNESYYWYCPGREEDVDWGLCWEFCFAGSIGPIDTTDELIQWIKQSKKFKNLKDFHKVCEKCSHCQWG' A
#
# COMPACT_ATOMS: atom_id res chain seq x y z
N MET A 1 -3.85 -25.10 11.51
CA MET A 1 -3.77 -23.63 11.62
C MET A 1 -4.26 -23.08 10.31
N SER A 2 -5.44 -22.47 10.27
CA SER A 2 -5.98 -21.83 9.07
C SER A 2 -5.17 -20.56 8.82
N ASN A 3 -4.29 -20.57 7.82
CA ASN A 3 -3.68 -19.36 7.28
C ASN A 3 -4.76 -18.62 6.49
N GLU A 4 -5.67 -17.94 7.19
CA GLU A 4 -6.56 -16.97 6.54
C GLU A 4 -5.73 -15.72 6.25
N SER A 5 -5.17 -15.66 5.04
CA SER A 5 -4.68 -14.40 4.48
C SER A 5 -5.89 -13.49 4.31
N TYR A 6 -5.98 -12.47 5.17
CA TYR A 6 -7.03 -11.48 5.07
C TYR A 6 -6.69 -10.54 3.91
N TYR A 7 -7.38 -10.68 2.79
CA TYR A 7 -7.23 -9.74 1.67
C TYR A 7 -8.07 -8.50 1.91
N TRP A 8 -7.51 -7.34 1.58
CA TRP A 8 -8.18 -6.05 1.64
C TRP A 8 -8.10 -5.36 0.30
N TYR A 9 -9.20 -4.75 -0.12
CA TYR A 9 -9.20 -3.93 -1.33
C TYR A 9 -8.35 -2.68 -1.12
N CYS A 10 -7.29 -2.52 -1.91
CA CYS A 10 -6.44 -1.34 -1.90
C CYS A 10 -6.97 -0.30 -2.89
N PRO A 11 -7.57 0.82 -2.46
CA PRO A 11 -8.08 1.84 -3.38
C PRO A 11 -6.96 2.52 -4.19
N GLY A 12 -5.74 2.53 -3.67
CA GLY A 12 -4.57 3.04 -4.39
C GLY A 12 -4.23 2.18 -5.61
N ARG A 13 -4.26 0.86 -5.46
CA ARG A 13 -3.92 -0.12 -6.50
C ARG A 13 -5.11 -0.59 -7.34
N GLU A 14 -6.34 -0.37 -6.86
CA GLU A 14 -7.58 -0.90 -7.45
C GLU A 14 -7.59 -2.44 -7.56
N GLU A 15 -6.98 -3.10 -6.57
CA GLU A 15 -6.94 -4.55 -6.48
C GLU A 15 -6.96 -5.01 -5.02
N ASP A 16 -7.31 -6.27 -4.79
CA ASP A 16 -7.19 -6.89 -3.48
C ASP A 16 -5.74 -7.24 -3.19
N VAL A 17 -5.27 -6.84 -2.02
CA VAL A 17 -3.90 -7.09 -1.54
C VAL A 17 -3.96 -7.82 -0.21
N ASP A 18 -2.95 -8.66 0.07
CA ASP A 18 -2.85 -9.28 1.38
C ASP A 18 -2.70 -8.21 2.48
N TRP A 19 -3.21 -8.51 3.67
CA TRP A 19 -3.13 -7.68 4.86
C TRP A 19 -1.72 -7.15 5.12
N GLY A 20 -0.72 -8.03 5.01
CA GLY A 20 0.69 -7.67 5.22
C GLY A 20 1.14 -6.62 4.22
N LEU A 21 0.88 -6.87 2.93
CA LEU A 21 1.22 -5.91 1.86
C LEU A 21 0.46 -4.58 2.01
N CYS A 22 -0.80 -4.61 2.47
CA CYS A 22 -1.55 -3.38 2.76
C CYS A 22 -0.85 -2.55 3.85
N TRP A 23 -0.38 -3.21 4.93
CA TRP A 23 0.36 -2.54 5.99
C TRP A 23 1.67 -1.95 5.44
N GLU A 24 2.41 -2.70 4.63
CA GLU A 24 3.65 -2.24 4.04
C GLU A 24 3.43 -1.02 3.12
N PHE A 25 2.35 -1.00 2.33
CA PHE A 25 1.97 0.17 1.52
C PHE A 25 1.63 1.40 2.37
N CYS A 26 0.97 1.22 3.51
CA CYS A 26 0.68 2.31 4.45
C CYS A 26 1.96 2.97 4.98
N PHE A 27 2.99 2.17 5.25
CA PHE A 27 4.23 2.64 5.87
C PHE A 27 5.42 2.74 4.90
N ALA A 28 5.19 2.53 3.60
CA ALA A 28 6.22 2.66 2.57
C ALA A 28 6.93 4.01 2.67
N GLY A 29 8.26 4.03 2.61
CA GLY A 29 9.06 5.25 2.75
C GLY A 29 9.13 5.84 4.17
N SER A 30 8.61 5.12 5.19
CA SER A 30 8.76 5.47 6.60
C SER A 30 9.35 4.31 7.42
N ILE A 31 8.51 3.47 8.03
CA ILE A 31 8.91 2.35 8.90
C ILE A 31 8.62 0.96 8.28
N GLY A 32 8.08 0.92 7.06
CA GLY A 32 7.86 -0.31 6.32
C GLY A 32 9.14 -0.85 5.65
N PRO A 33 9.06 -2.06 5.05
CA PRO A 33 10.16 -2.64 4.29
C PRO A 33 10.60 -1.76 3.11
N ILE A 34 11.91 -1.70 2.88
CA ILE A 34 12.53 -0.87 1.84
C ILE A 34 12.21 -1.42 0.44
N ASP A 35 12.20 -2.74 0.29
CA ASP A 35 11.86 -3.44 -0.96
C ASP A 35 10.44 -3.10 -1.43
N THR A 36 9.46 -3.15 -0.53
CA THR A 36 8.06 -2.79 -0.86
C THR A 36 7.95 -1.32 -1.24
N THR A 37 8.72 -0.46 -0.58
CA THR A 37 8.79 0.97 -0.94
C THR A 37 9.30 1.16 -2.37
N ASP A 38 10.38 0.47 -2.72
CA ASP A 38 10.98 0.56 -4.05
C ASP A 38 10.04 0.00 -5.13
N GLU A 39 9.41 -1.15 -4.88
CA GLU A 39 8.42 -1.75 -5.77
C GLU A 39 7.21 -0.83 -5.98
N LEU A 40 6.68 -0.24 -4.91
CA LEU A 40 5.57 0.70 -4.98
C LEU A 40 5.96 1.96 -5.79
N ILE A 41 7.18 2.48 -5.60
CA ILE A 41 7.70 3.61 -6.40
C ILE A 41 7.80 3.23 -7.88
N GLN A 42 8.29 2.03 -8.20
CA GLN A 42 8.37 1.57 -9.58
C GLN A 42 6.99 1.43 -10.20
N TRP A 43 6.04 0.85 -9.48
CA TRP A 43 4.67 0.74 -9.94
C TRP A 43 4.02 2.12 -10.16
N ILE A 44 4.25 3.09 -9.28
CA ILE A 44 3.77 4.47 -9.46
C ILE A 44 4.30 5.07 -10.77
N LYS A 45 5.59 4.88 -11.07
CA LYS A 45 6.22 5.36 -12.31
C LYS A 45 5.60 4.71 -13.55
N GLN A 46 5.31 3.41 -13.49
CA GLN A 46 4.77 2.65 -14.62
C GLN A 46 3.29 2.93 -14.85
N SER A 47 2.48 2.92 -13.80
CA SER A 47 1.02 3.13 -13.87
C SER A 47 0.66 4.58 -14.19
N LYS A 48 1.50 5.55 -13.84
CA LYS A 48 1.25 6.99 -13.95
C LYS A 48 -0.02 7.46 -13.22
N LYS A 49 -0.57 6.63 -12.33
CA LYS A 49 -1.79 6.92 -11.55
C LYS A 49 -1.53 7.97 -10.46
N PHE A 50 -0.32 7.99 -9.94
CA PHE A 50 0.15 8.95 -8.95
C PHE A 50 1.42 9.63 -9.44
N LYS A 51 1.67 10.87 -9.00
CA LYS A 51 2.91 11.58 -9.33
C LYS A 51 4.11 11.03 -8.54
N ASN A 52 3.87 10.62 -7.30
CA ASN A 52 4.88 10.18 -6.35
C ASN A 52 4.20 9.40 -5.20
N LEU A 53 5.03 8.84 -4.31
CA LEU A 53 4.60 8.08 -3.15
C LEU A 53 3.66 8.88 -2.23
N LYS A 54 3.92 10.17 -2.01
CA LYS A 54 3.07 11.03 -1.18
C LYS A 54 1.65 11.18 -1.74
N ASP A 55 1.51 11.24 -3.07
CA ASP A 55 0.19 11.31 -3.70
C ASP A 55 -0.58 9.98 -3.58
N PHE A 56 0.12 8.85 -3.59
CA PHE A 56 -0.48 7.55 -3.26
C PHE A 56 -0.96 7.52 -1.80
N HIS A 57 -0.14 8.00 -0.85
CA HIS A 57 -0.51 8.02 0.57
C HIS A 57 -1.75 8.88 0.85
N LYS A 58 -1.99 9.98 0.12
CA LYS A 58 -3.26 10.74 0.26
C LYS A 58 -4.52 9.91 0.02
N VAL A 59 -4.42 8.84 -0.77
CA VAL A 59 -5.52 7.88 -0.98
C VAL A 59 -5.45 6.80 0.10
N CYS A 60 -4.25 6.28 0.38
CA CYS A 60 -4.03 5.21 1.35
C CYS A 60 -4.46 5.60 2.78
N GLU A 61 -4.08 6.79 3.27
CA GLU A 61 -4.38 7.31 4.62
C GLU A 61 -5.88 7.52 4.88
N LYS A 62 -6.70 7.62 3.82
CA LYS A 62 -8.16 7.71 3.93
C LYS A 62 -8.82 6.34 4.06
N CYS A 63 -8.09 5.26 3.79
CA CYS A 63 -8.58 3.89 3.90
C CYS A 63 -8.69 3.52 5.39
N SER A 64 -9.81 2.93 5.79
CA SER A 64 -10.03 2.42 7.16
C SER A 64 -8.97 1.40 7.59
N HIS A 65 -8.35 0.71 6.63
CA HIS A 65 -7.30 -0.27 6.85
C HIS A 65 -5.89 0.35 7.02
N CYS A 66 -5.77 1.67 6.88
CA CYS A 66 -4.51 2.40 7.02
C CYS A 66 -4.48 3.32 8.25
N GLN A 67 -5.57 3.35 9.03
CA GLN A 67 -5.72 4.17 10.23
C GLN A 67 -5.22 3.41 11.47
N TRP A 68 -3.94 3.04 11.45
CA TRP A 68 -3.26 2.40 12.58
C TRP A 68 -2.84 3.49 13.56
N GLY A 69 -3.78 3.91 14.41
CA GLY A 69 -3.57 4.84 15.52
C GLY A 69 -3.00 4.17 16.75
#